data_AF-A0A073KBR1-F1
#
_entry.id   AF-A0A073KBR1-F1
#
_cell.length_a   1.000
_cell.length_b   1.000
_cell.length_c   1.000
_cell.angle_alpha   90.00
_cell.angle_beta   90.00
_cell.angle_gamma   90.00
#
_symmetry.space_group_name_H-M   'P 1'
#
loop_
_entity.id
_entity.type
_entity.pdbx_description
1 polymer ?
#
loop_
_entity_poly.entity_id
_entity_poly.type
_entity_poly.pdbx_seq_one_letter_code
_entity_poly.pdbx_strand_id
1 'polypeptide(L)'
;MKKKILIGILIVIAVIGVTLGFLVNKASNMKNEFTSFREELDKDFFPLIEDTHTYFEIVIKKGESHGLESWYITGDGMTENLKYNTRIKEIRDKIINKDIENKDALELKKNVLNTLSLTESALKDVNTFYKNENSHLLWDKLNEDLDKLTKNIDEQNKILGKYYK
;
A
#
# COMPACT_ATOMS: atom_id res chain seq x y z
N MET A 1 12.12 8.19 -13.43
CA MET A 1 10.70 8.17 -13.01
C MET A 1 10.47 7.19 -11.85
N LYS A 2 10.99 5.95 -11.92
CA LYS A 2 10.91 4.93 -10.84
C LYS A 2 11.21 5.43 -9.42
N LYS A 3 12.26 6.25 -9.23
CA LYS A 3 12.59 6.88 -7.93
C LYS A 3 11.55 7.88 -7.41
N LYS A 4 10.79 8.54 -8.29
CA LYS A 4 9.78 9.55 -7.90
C LYS A 4 8.47 8.90 -7.42
N ILE A 5 8.18 7.69 -7.92
CA ILE A 5 7.00 6.88 -7.57
C ILE A 5 7.11 6.36 -6.13
N LEU A 6 8.29 5.84 -5.75
CA LEU A 6 8.59 5.39 -4.38
C LEU A 6 8.53 6.54 -3.34
N ILE A 7 8.91 7.76 -3.74
CA ILE A 7 8.80 8.96 -2.89
C ILE A 7 7.34 9.26 -2.50
N GLY A 8 6.36 8.97 -3.37
CA GLY A 8 4.93 9.17 -3.06
C GLY A 8 4.43 8.24 -1.95
N ILE A 9 4.94 7.00 -1.91
CA ILE A 9 4.60 6.01 -0.87
C ILE A 9 5.23 6.39 0.47
N LEU A 10 6.46 6.93 0.47
CA LEU A 10 7.11 7.48 1.67
C LEU A 10 6.35 8.67 2.30
N ILE A 11 5.62 9.46 1.52
CA ILE A 11 4.83 10.59 2.05
C ILE A 11 3.64 10.09 2.88
N VAL A 12 3.02 8.97 2.52
CA VAL A 12 1.98 8.32 3.36
C VAL A 12 2.57 7.98 4.71
N ILE A 13 3.78 7.43 4.73
CA ILE A 13 4.49 7.00 5.94
C ILE A 13 4.90 8.21 6.81
N ALA A 14 5.33 9.32 6.21
CA ALA A 14 5.69 10.53 6.97
C ALA A 14 4.50 11.13 7.73
N VAL A 15 3.27 10.98 7.22
CA VAL A 15 2.03 11.39 7.93
C VAL A 15 1.75 10.47 9.14
N ILE A 16 2.22 9.21 9.11
CA ILE A 16 2.10 8.24 10.21
C ILE A 16 2.91 8.69 11.45
N GLY A 17 4.13 9.21 11.26
CA GLY A 17 5.02 9.58 12.36
C GLY A 17 4.57 10.80 13.18
N VAL A 18 3.75 11.69 12.61
CA VAL A 18 3.36 12.96 13.26
C VAL A 18 2.04 12.83 14.06
N THR A 19 1.24 11.79 13.83
CA THR A 19 -0.12 11.71 14.38
C THR A 19 -0.26 11.01 15.74
N LEU A 20 0.79 10.38 16.28
CA LEU A 20 0.78 9.87 17.66
C LEU A 20 0.71 11.01 18.71
N GLY A 21 1.00 12.26 18.34
CA GLY A 21 1.05 13.41 19.26
C GLY A 21 -0.23 14.27 19.35
N PHE A 22 -1.22 14.08 18.48
CA PHE A 22 -2.41 14.97 18.42
C PHE A 22 -3.71 14.24 18.79
N LEU A 23 -3.75 13.70 20.00
CA LEU A 23 -4.99 13.31 20.66
C LEU A 23 -5.46 14.41 21.63
N VAL A 24 -6.04 15.50 21.13
CA VAL A 24 -6.94 16.32 21.97
C VAL A 24 -8.06 16.97 21.13
N ASN A 25 -9.29 16.75 21.60
CA ASN A 25 -10.56 17.42 21.29
C ASN A 25 -11.41 17.00 20.07
N LYS A 26 -12.28 16.02 20.35
CA LYS A 26 -13.73 15.97 20.07
C LYS A 26 -14.30 17.08 19.15
N ALA A 27 -14.84 16.69 17.99
CA ALA A 27 -15.95 17.41 17.34
C ALA A 27 -16.68 16.52 16.31
N SER A 28 -17.97 16.22 16.58
CA SER A 28 -18.95 15.48 15.74
C SER A 28 -18.80 13.95 15.63
N ASN A 29 -19.92 13.22 15.70
CA ASN A 29 -19.96 11.75 15.53
C ASN A 29 -19.35 11.30 14.18
N MET A 30 -19.48 12.14 13.14
CA MET A 30 -18.91 11.87 11.82
C MET A 30 -17.38 11.95 11.81
N LYS A 31 -16.78 12.88 12.58
CA LYS A 31 -15.33 12.95 12.74
C LYS A 31 -14.82 11.74 13.53
N ASN A 32 -15.57 11.30 14.54
CA ASN A 32 -15.23 10.12 15.31
C ASN A 32 -15.22 8.84 14.45
N GLU A 33 -16.23 8.63 13.60
CA GLU A 33 -16.25 7.47 12.70
C GLU A 33 -15.06 7.49 11.73
N PHE A 34 -14.77 8.65 11.12
CA PHE A 34 -13.61 8.80 10.25
C PHE A 34 -12.29 8.49 11.00
N THR A 35 -12.12 9.06 12.19
CA THR A 35 -10.95 8.83 13.03
C THR A 35 -10.82 7.36 13.43
N SER A 36 -11.90 6.71 13.87
CA SER A 36 -11.87 5.28 14.24
C SER A 36 -11.60 4.39 13.04
N PHE A 37 -12.14 4.70 11.86
CA PHE A 37 -11.80 3.94 10.65
C PHE A 37 -10.33 4.11 10.29
N ARG A 38 -9.78 5.33 10.38
CA ARG A 38 -8.35 5.57 10.20
C ARG A 38 -7.51 4.80 11.21
N GLU A 39 -7.86 4.81 12.48
CA GLU A 39 -7.10 4.10 13.54
C GLU A 39 -7.07 2.60 13.27
N GLU A 40 -8.10 2.05 12.65
CA GLU A 40 -8.07 0.66 12.18
C GLU A 40 -7.05 0.46 11.04
N LEU A 41 -6.97 1.41 10.11
CA LEU A 41 -6.00 1.36 9.02
C LEU A 41 -4.55 1.42 9.55
N ASP A 42 -4.28 2.15 10.64
CA ASP A 42 -2.96 2.20 11.29
C ASP A 42 -2.47 0.86 11.82
N LYS A 43 -3.39 -0.03 12.22
CA LYS A 43 -3.02 -1.32 12.81
C LYS A 43 -2.43 -2.28 11.79
N ASP A 44 -3.09 -2.40 10.64
CA ASP A 44 -2.78 -3.46 9.69
C ASP A 44 -2.51 -2.96 8.27
N PHE A 45 -3.30 -1.99 7.78
CA PHE A 45 -3.24 -1.53 6.40
C PHE A 45 -1.97 -0.71 6.13
N PHE A 46 -1.70 0.34 6.89
CA PHE A 46 -0.54 1.18 6.64
C PHE A 46 0.79 0.42 6.82
N PRO A 47 0.97 -0.43 7.86
CA PRO A 47 2.15 -1.29 7.95
C PRO A 47 2.32 -2.23 6.74
N LEU A 48 1.23 -2.78 6.19
CA LEU A 48 1.31 -3.60 4.98
C LEU A 48 1.80 -2.77 3.77
N ILE A 49 1.35 -1.53 3.62
CA ILE A 49 1.80 -0.66 2.53
C ILE A 49 3.29 -0.35 2.65
N GLU A 50 3.79 -0.10 3.86
CA GLU A 50 5.22 0.10 4.12
C GLU A 50 6.03 -1.16 3.78
N ASP A 51 5.60 -2.33 4.27
CA ASP A 51 6.30 -3.59 4.00
C ASP A 51 6.35 -3.91 2.49
N THR A 52 5.22 -3.72 1.79
CA THR A 52 5.14 -4.01 0.34
C THR A 52 5.91 -2.98 -0.49
N HIS A 53 6.01 -1.73 -0.03
CA HIS A 53 6.89 -0.74 -0.64
C HIS A 53 8.35 -1.19 -0.61
N THR A 54 8.86 -1.55 0.57
CA THR A 54 10.23 -2.04 0.73
C THR A 54 10.46 -3.30 -0.11
N TYR A 55 9.49 -4.21 -0.16
CA TYR A 55 9.55 -5.36 -1.04
C TYR A 55 9.71 -4.98 -2.52
N PHE A 56 8.90 -4.04 -3.03
CA PHE A 56 9.02 -3.59 -4.42
C PHE A 56 10.34 -2.86 -4.70
N GLU A 57 10.90 -2.12 -3.73
CA GLU A 57 12.25 -1.55 -3.86
C GLU A 57 13.32 -2.64 -4.02
N ILE A 58 13.22 -3.72 -3.25
CA ILE A 58 14.13 -4.86 -3.36
C ILE A 58 13.97 -5.53 -4.73
N VAL A 59 12.74 -5.76 -5.18
CA VAL A 59 12.46 -6.30 -6.53
C VAL A 59 13.12 -5.44 -7.60
N ILE A 60 12.96 -4.12 -7.53
CA ILE A 60 13.58 -3.18 -8.48
C ILE A 60 15.11 -3.31 -8.44
N LYS A 61 15.70 -3.23 -7.25
CA LYS A 61 17.16 -3.30 -7.07
C LYS A 61 17.74 -4.63 -7.58
N LYS A 62 17.09 -5.75 -7.24
CA LYS A 62 17.52 -7.09 -7.64
C LYS A 62 17.32 -7.33 -9.13
N GLY A 63 16.26 -6.79 -9.72
CA GLY A 63 16.06 -6.85 -11.15
C GLY A 63 17.12 -6.05 -11.93
N GLU A 64 17.47 -4.84 -11.47
CA GLU A 64 18.56 -4.05 -12.07
C GLU A 64 19.92 -4.77 -11.96
N SER A 65 20.15 -5.53 -10.88
CA SER A 65 21.38 -6.30 -10.68
C SER A 65 21.35 -7.70 -11.29
N HIS A 66 20.33 -8.06 -12.09
CA HIS A 66 20.12 -9.42 -12.64
C HIS A 66 20.10 -10.54 -11.58
N GLY A 67 19.78 -10.20 -10.33
CA GLY A 67 19.74 -11.11 -9.18
C GLY A 67 18.34 -11.41 -8.69
N LEU A 68 17.29 -10.97 -9.41
CA LEU A 68 15.90 -11.11 -9.00
C LEU A 68 15.49 -12.57 -8.89
N GLU A 69 15.77 -13.38 -9.91
CA GLU A 69 15.38 -14.79 -9.94
C GLU A 69 15.99 -15.58 -8.78
N SER A 70 17.29 -15.42 -8.57
CA SER A 70 18.00 -16.06 -7.45
C SER A 70 17.44 -15.62 -6.10
N TRP A 71 17.25 -14.32 -5.88
CA TRP A 71 16.66 -13.81 -4.63
C TRP A 71 15.22 -14.28 -4.43
N TYR A 72 14.43 -14.37 -5.49
CA TYR A 72 13.04 -14.79 -5.41
C TYR A 72 12.90 -16.25 -5.00
N ILE A 73 13.69 -17.13 -5.60
CA ILE A 73 13.64 -18.58 -5.35
C ILE A 73 14.36 -18.97 -4.05
N THR A 74 15.57 -18.44 -3.83
CA THR A 74 16.48 -18.93 -2.79
C THR A 74 16.64 -17.98 -1.61
N GLY A 75 16.22 -16.73 -1.76
CA GLY A 75 16.11 -15.77 -0.67
C GLY A 75 14.68 -15.66 -0.16
N ASP A 76 14.32 -14.48 0.32
CA ASP A 76 13.02 -14.23 0.96
C ASP A 76 11.91 -13.86 -0.03
N GLY A 77 12.23 -13.66 -1.33
CA GLY A 77 11.32 -13.01 -2.27
C GLY A 77 9.98 -13.73 -2.47
N MET A 78 9.98 -15.05 -2.59
CA MET A 78 8.74 -15.85 -2.70
C MET A 78 7.96 -15.90 -1.37
N THR A 79 8.65 -16.11 -0.26
CA THR A 79 8.05 -16.19 1.08
C THR A 79 7.36 -14.88 1.46
N GLU A 80 8.01 -13.75 1.23
CA GLU A 80 7.44 -12.43 1.47
C GLU A 80 6.25 -12.14 0.55
N ASN A 81 6.33 -12.52 -0.73
CA ASN A 81 5.20 -12.39 -1.66
C ASN A 81 3.95 -13.12 -1.16
N LEU A 82 4.11 -14.37 -0.70
CA LEU A 82 3.02 -15.18 -0.13
C LEU A 82 2.48 -14.58 1.18
N LYS A 83 3.36 -14.12 2.06
CA LYS A 83 3.01 -13.43 3.31
C LYS A 83 2.14 -12.20 3.03
N TYR A 84 2.54 -11.34 2.09
CA TYR A 84 1.80 -10.12 1.77
C TYR A 84 0.46 -10.41 1.09
N ASN A 85 0.40 -11.37 0.16
CA ASN A 85 -0.86 -11.80 -0.44
C ASN A 85 -1.87 -12.32 0.61
N THR A 86 -1.38 -13.03 1.63
CA THR A 86 -2.24 -13.52 2.73
C THR A 86 -2.77 -12.35 3.55
N ARG A 87 -1.89 -11.43 3.98
CA ARG A 87 -2.28 -10.24 4.75
C ARG A 87 -3.24 -9.33 3.99
N ILE A 88 -3.07 -9.17 2.68
CA ILE A 88 -3.99 -8.38 1.84
C ILE A 88 -5.41 -8.92 1.94
N LYS A 89 -5.60 -10.24 1.87
CA LYS A 89 -6.93 -10.86 1.98
C LYS A 89 -7.56 -10.62 3.35
N GLU A 90 -6.79 -10.86 4.42
CA GLU A 90 -7.26 -10.65 5.79
C GLU A 90 -7.67 -9.19 6.04
N ILE A 91 -6.85 -8.23 5.59
CA ILE A 91 -7.13 -6.80 5.76
C ILE A 91 -8.33 -6.38 4.90
N ARG A 92 -8.41 -6.87 3.66
CA ARG A 92 -9.55 -6.60 2.77
C ARG A 92 -10.86 -7.04 3.41
N ASP A 93 -10.91 -8.24 3.95
CA ASP A 93 -12.10 -8.78 4.61
C ASP A 93 -12.50 -7.94 5.83
N LYS A 94 -11.52 -7.54 6.66
CA LYS A 94 -11.78 -6.64 7.80
C LYS A 94 -12.38 -5.30 7.34
N ILE A 95 -11.82 -4.70 6.29
CA ILE A 95 -12.23 -3.38 5.80
C ILE A 95 -13.61 -3.43 5.12
N ILE A 96 -13.88 -4.45 4.31
CA ILE A 96 -15.20 -4.64 3.66
C ILE A 96 -16.30 -4.71 4.72
N ASN A 97 -16.05 -5.42 5.82
CA ASN A 97 -17.02 -5.64 6.89
C ASN A 97 -17.18 -4.46 7.87
N LYS A 98 -16.41 -3.38 7.74
CA LYS A 98 -16.64 -2.16 8.52
C LYS A 98 -17.85 -1.40 7.97
N ASP A 99 -18.84 -1.18 8.82
CA ASP A 99 -19.95 -0.29 8.52
C ASP A 99 -19.49 1.16 8.63
N ILE A 100 -19.79 1.96 7.60
CA ILE A 100 -19.31 3.34 7.48
C ILE A 100 -20.41 4.15 6.81
N GLU A 101 -20.87 5.21 7.47
CA GLU A 101 -21.90 6.11 6.96
C GLU A 101 -21.31 7.46 6.52
N ASN A 102 -20.21 7.88 7.13
CA ASN A 102 -19.51 9.11 6.79
C ASN A 102 -18.99 9.03 5.35
N LYS A 103 -19.36 10.04 4.54
CA LYS A 103 -18.98 10.12 3.12
C LYS A 103 -17.47 10.10 2.87
N ASP A 104 -16.68 10.86 3.64
CA ASP A 104 -15.22 10.88 3.50
C ASP A 104 -14.61 9.55 3.95
N ALA A 105 -15.15 8.91 4.98
CA ALA A 105 -14.69 7.60 5.44
C ALA A 105 -15.03 6.49 4.42
N LEU A 106 -16.19 6.59 3.76
CA LEU A 106 -16.58 5.72 2.64
C LEU A 106 -15.65 5.91 1.43
N GLU A 107 -15.29 7.16 1.12
CA GLU A 107 -14.34 7.47 0.05
C GLU A 107 -12.94 6.92 0.37
N LEU A 108 -12.50 7.06 1.63
CA LEU A 108 -11.26 6.47 2.13
C LEU A 108 -11.31 4.94 2.05
N LYS A 109 -12.41 4.31 2.44
CA LYS A 109 -12.59 2.85 2.36
C LYS A 109 -12.45 2.34 0.92
N LYS A 110 -13.08 3.01 -0.04
CA LYS A 110 -12.95 2.68 -1.47
C LYS A 110 -11.51 2.81 -1.95
N ASN A 111 -10.84 3.92 -1.60
CA ASN A 111 -9.45 4.15 -1.93
C ASN A 111 -8.55 3.05 -1.36
N VAL A 112 -8.70 2.71 -0.08
CA VAL A 112 -7.94 1.65 0.58
C VAL A 112 -8.14 0.29 -0.09
N LEU A 113 -9.38 -0.08 -0.41
CA LEU A 113 -9.66 -1.33 -1.13
C LEU A 113 -9.02 -1.34 -2.52
N ASN A 114 -8.97 -0.20 -3.21
CA ASN A 114 -8.26 -0.07 -4.48
C ASN A 114 -6.75 -0.21 -4.30
N THR A 115 -6.14 0.41 -3.27
CA THR A 115 -4.73 0.22 -2.93
C THR A 115 -4.42 -1.26 -2.75
N LEU A 116 -5.21 -1.97 -1.94
CA LEU A 116 -5.03 -3.41 -1.71
C LEU A 116 -5.12 -4.23 -3.01
N SER A 117 -6.04 -3.88 -3.91
CA SER A 117 -6.18 -4.55 -5.21
C SER A 117 -4.97 -4.30 -6.12
N LEU A 118 -4.46 -3.07 -6.16
CA LEU A 118 -3.29 -2.71 -6.94
C LEU A 118 -2.02 -3.36 -6.40
N THR A 119 -1.86 -3.41 -5.07
CA THR A 119 -0.74 -4.11 -4.43
C THR A 119 -0.78 -5.62 -4.73
N GLU A 120 -1.96 -6.25 -4.69
CA GLU A 120 -2.12 -7.67 -5.05
C GLU A 120 -1.74 -7.92 -6.52
N SER A 121 -2.16 -7.04 -7.43
CA SER A 121 -1.77 -7.09 -8.86
C SER A 121 -0.25 -7.05 -9.04
N ALA A 122 0.40 -6.05 -8.42
CA ALA A 122 1.85 -5.91 -8.49
C ALA A 122 2.60 -7.13 -7.90
N LEU A 123 2.12 -7.68 -6.77
CA LEU A 123 2.70 -8.91 -6.20
C LEU A 123 2.54 -10.12 -7.14
N LYS A 124 1.39 -10.24 -7.82
CA LYS A 124 1.13 -11.29 -8.80
C LYS A 124 2.05 -11.16 -10.01
N ASP A 125 2.31 -9.94 -10.48
CA ASP A 125 3.23 -9.71 -11.59
C ASP A 125 4.66 -10.08 -11.22
N VAL A 126 5.12 -9.75 -10.01
CA VAL A 126 6.42 -10.22 -9.50
C VAL A 126 6.46 -11.75 -9.49
N ASN A 127 5.45 -12.41 -8.92
CA ASN A 127 5.38 -13.88 -8.86
C ASN A 127 5.34 -14.54 -10.26
N THR A 128 4.80 -13.85 -11.27
CA THR A 128 4.67 -14.38 -12.63
C THR A 128 5.95 -14.15 -13.45
N PHE A 129 6.59 -13.00 -13.29
CA PHE A 129 7.63 -12.50 -14.19
C PHE A 129 9.01 -12.34 -13.52
N TYR A 130 9.24 -12.90 -12.32
CA TYR A 130 10.53 -12.80 -11.61
C TYR A 130 11.72 -13.39 -12.38
N LYS A 131 11.47 -14.29 -13.33
CA LYS A 131 12.51 -14.95 -14.15
C LYS A 131 13.19 -13.96 -15.08
N ASN A 132 14.49 -14.13 -15.30
CA ASN A 132 15.28 -13.19 -16.10
C ASN A 132 14.75 -13.00 -17.53
N GLU A 133 14.26 -14.07 -18.15
CA GLU A 133 13.66 -14.07 -19.50
C GLU A 133 12.44 -13.15 -19.63
N ASN A 134 11.71 -12.94 -18.53
CA ASN A 134 10.47 -12.14 -18.49
C ASN A 134 10.67 -10.77 -17.83
N SER A 135 11.90 -10.38 -17.53
CA SER A 135 12.21 -9.16 -16.80
C SER A 135 11.63 -7.89 -17.46
N HIS A 136 11.61 -7.82 -18.79
CA HIS A 136 10.99 -6.71 -19.52
C HIS A 136 9.48 -6.59 -19.24
N LEU A 137 8.75 -7.71 -19.24
CA LEU A 137 7.32 -7.74 -18.91
C LEU A 137 7.08 -7.30 -17.46
N LEU A 138 7.93 -7.76 -16.54
CA LEU A 138 7.88 -7.32 -15.15
C LEU A 138 8.03 -5.80 -15.04
N TRP A 139 8.98 -5.22 -15.76
CA TRP A 139 9.22 -3.78 -15.69
C TRP A 139 8.05 -2.97 -16.23
N ASP A 140 7.50 -3.36 -17.37
CA ASP A 140 6.38 -2.65 -17.97
C ASP A 140 5.16 -2.68 -17.05
N LYS A 141 4.85 -3.85 -16.49
CA LYS A 141 3.71 -4.04 -15.59
C LYS A 141 3.89 -3.37 -14.23
N LEU A 142 5.04 -3.57 -13.60
CA LEU A 142 5.32 -2.98 -12.29
C LEU A 142 5.33 -1.45 -12.36
N ASN A 143 5.82 -0.85 -13.46
CA ASN A 143 5.73 0.60 -13.63
C ASN A 143 4.28 1.08 -13.72
N GLU A 144 3.44 0.41 -14.52
CA GLU A 144 2.03 0.75 -14.68
C GLU A 144 1.26 0.66 -13.35
N ASP A 145 1.47 -0.42 -12.61
CA ASP A 145 0.78 -0.66 -11.34
C ASP A 145 1.27 0.27 -10.24
N LEU A 146 2.57 0.58 -10.17
CA LEU A 146 3.09 1.55 -9.20
C LEU A 146 2.65 2.99 -9.52
N ASP A 147 2.50 3.36 -10.79
CA ASP A 147 1.93 4.66 -11.18
C ASP A 147 0.47 4.79 -10.74
N LYS A 148 -0.34 3.74 -10.90
CA LYS A 148 -1.72 3.70 -10.40
C LYS A 148 -1.75 3.76 -8.87
N LEU A 149 -0.87 3.00 -8.21
CA LEU A 149 -0.76 2.96 -6.76
C LEU A 149 -0.44 4.35 -6.19
N THR A 150 0.50 5.05 -6.82
CA THR A 150 0.89 6.43 -6.43
C THR A 150 -0.29 7.39 -6.54
N LYS A 151 -1.04 7.36 -7.66
CA LYS A 151 -2.22 8.22 -7.84
C LYS A 151 -3.29 7.95 -6.78
N ASN A 152 -3.55 6.67 -6.49
CA ASN A 152 -4.53 6.27 -5.48
C ASN A 152 -4.11 6.68 -4.06
N ILE A 153 -2.80 6.56 -3.77
CA ILE A 153 -2.21 7.04 -2.52
C ILE A 153 -2.34 8.57 -2.39
N ASP A 154 -2.12 9.33 -3.45
CA ASP A 154 -2.30 10.78 -3.44
C ASP A 154 -3.75 11.20 -3.14
N GLU A 155 -4.72 10.46 -3.68
CA GLU A 155 -6.14 10.64 -3.37
C GLU A 155 -6.45 10.32 -1.91
N GLN A 156 -5.94 9.19 -1.41
CA GLN A 156 -6.02 8.83 0.00
C GLN A 156 -5.46 9.94 0.91
N ASN A 157 -4.30 10.51 0.56
CA ASN A 157 -3.67 11.60 1.31
C ASN A 157 -4.52 12.88 1.31
N LYS A 158 -5.17 13.22 0.18
CA LYS A 158 -6.09 14.37 0.11
C LYS A 158 -7.28 14.18 1.05
N ILE A 159 -7.83 12.97 1.16
CA ILE A 159 -8.95 12.67 2.06
C ILE A 159 -8.51 12.77 3.52
N LEU A 160 -7.39 12.13 3.88
CA LEU A 160 -6.82 12.19 5.22
C LEU A 160 -6.49 13.64 5.62
N GLY A 161 -5.85 14.40 4.74
CA GLY A 161 -5.46 15.79 4.99
C GLY A 161 -6.61 16.76 5.30
N LYS A 162 -7.87 16.43 4.98
CA LYS A 162 -9.04 17.22 5.40
C LYS A 162 -9.21 17.26 6.93
N TYR A 163 -8.74 16.22 7.63
CA TYR A 163 -9.01 15.99 9.05
C TYR A 163 -7.83 16.32 9.98
N TYR A 164 -6.64 16.62 9.42
CA TYR A 164 -5.38 16.83 10.15
C TYR A 164 -4.72 18.20 9.86
N LYS A 165 -5.52 19.24 9.62
CA LYS A 165 -5.04 20.63 9.56
C LYS A 165 -4.87 21.24 10.95
#